data_AF-A0A1E7HLY4-F1
#
_entry.id   AF-A0A1E7HLY4-F1
#
_cell.length_a   1.000
_cell.length_b   1.000
_cell.length_c   1.000
_cell.angle_alpha   90.00
_cell.angle_beta   90.00
_cell.angle_gamma   90.00
#
_symmetry.space_group_name_H-M   'P 1'
#
loop_
_entity.id
_entity.type
_entity.pdbx_description
1 polymer ?
#
loop_
_entity_poly.entity_id
_entity_poly.type
_entity_poly.pdbx_seq_one_letter_code
_entity_poly.pdbx_strand_id
1 'polypeptide(L)'
;MKEQTLRKLHRRMGETLVLFLGLQVLAALIFSLARLAIIPYGEFVFFVRSLHLGGGTYGDIYRLVLAVSVLLHGLTGIIISVRIRARQARKKRS
;
A
#
# COMPACT_ATOMS: atom_id res chain seq x y z
N MET A 1 -22.90 1.36 -7.16
CA MET A 1 -22.24 2.53 -6.51
C MET A 1 -22.19 3.70 -7.46
N LYS A 2 -22.55 4.90 -6.95
CA LYS A 2 -22.34 6.17 -7.67
C LYS A 2 -20.84 6.41 -7.87
N GLU A 3 -20.45 7.01 -8.99
CA GLU A 3 -19.03 7.23 -9.33
C GLU A 3 -18.31 8.07 -8.27
N GLN A 4 -18.99 9.07 -7.70
CA GLN A 4 -18.46 9.88 -6.61
C GLN A 4 -18.07 9.03 -5.39
N THR A 5 -18.89 8.04 -5.03
CA THR A 5 -18.60 7.12 -3.93
C THR A 5 -17.37 6.26 -4.22
N LEU A 6 -17.24 5.76 -5.46
CA LEU A 6 -16.08 4.96 -5.88
C LEU A 6 -14.77 5.77 -5.81
N ARG A 7 -14.80 7.03 -6.26
CA ARG A 7 -13.66 7.94 -6.18
C ARG A 7 -13.27 8.27 -4.73
N LYS A 8 -14.26 8.51 -3.87
CA LYS A 8 -14.02 8.77 -2.43
C LYS A 8 -13.42 7.55 -1.73
N LEU A 9 -13.92 6.35 -2.03
CA LEU A 9 -13.38 5.10 -1.51
C LEU A 9 -11.94 4.89 -1.97
N HIS A 10 -11.68 5.00 -3.29
CA HIS A 10 -10.34 4.85 -3.85
C HIS A 10 -9.34 5.81 -3.20
N ARG A 11 -9.71 7.09 -3.01
CA ARG A 11 -8.87 8.10 -2.36
C ARG A 11 -8.56 7.75 -0.90
N ARG A 12 -9.57 7.38 -0.11
CA ARG A 12 -9.38 6.97 1.30
C ARG A 12 -8.47 5.75 1.42
N MET A 13 -8.67 4.76 0.55
CA MET A 13 -7.80 3.57 0.50
C MET A 13 -6.37 3.93 0.14
N GLY A 14 -6.18 4.85 -0.81
CA GLY A 14 -4.85 5.34 -1.21
C GLY A 14 -4.13 6.05 -0.06
N GLU A 15 -4.82 6.94 0.66
CA GLU A 15 -4.28 7.63 1.84
C GLU A 15 -3.81 6.62 2.92
N THR A 16 -4.63 5.59 3.21
CA THR A 16 -4.24 4.52 4.13
C THR A 16 -3.05 3.73 3.60
N LEU A 17 -3.05 3.31 2.33
CA LEU A 17 -1.96 2.54 1.74
C LEU A 17 -0.62 3.27 1.77
N VAL A 18 -0.61 4.59 1.53
CA VAL A 18 0.61 5.41 1.60
C VAL A 18 1.24 5.35 2.98
N LEU A 19 0.45 5.40 4.05
CA LEU A 19 0.97 5.28 5.42
C LEU A 19 1.61 3.91 5.66
N PHE A 20 0.92 2.84 5.25
CA PHE A 20 1.41 1.47 5.44
C PHE A 20 2.69 1.20 4.64
N LEU A 21 2.71 1.58 3.35
CA LEU A 21 3.88 1.44 2.50
C LEU A 21 5.02 2.34 2.96
N GLY A 22 4.73 3.55 3.43
CA GLY A 22 5.72 4.46 3.99
C GLY A 22 6.44 3.86 5.20
N LEU A 23 5.69 3.29 6.14
CA LEU A 23 6.27 2.56 7.29
C LEU A 23 7.15 1.38 6.82
N GLN A 24 6.70 0.64 5.82
CA GLN A 24 7.45 -0.50 5.29
C GLN A 24 8.76 -0.05 4.61
N VAL A 25 8.73 1.04 3.85
CA VAL A 25 9.92 1.62 3.20
C VAL A 25 10.91 2.14 4.24
N LEU A 26 10.44 2.84 5.28
CA LEU A 26 11.29 3.32 6.36
C LEU A 26 11.97 2.15 7.10
N ALA A 27 11.22 1.10 7.41
CA ALA A 27 11.78 -0.11 8.00
C ALA A 27 12.86 -0.74 7.11
N ALA A 28 12.60 -0.90 5.80
CA ALA A 28 13.57 -1.43 4.84
C ALA A 28 14.85 -0.59 4.78
N LEU A 29 14.72 0.73 4.80
CA LEU A 29 15.84 1.67 4.78
C LEU A 29 16.70 1.54 6.04
N ILE A 30 16.07 1.52 7.22
CA ILE A 30 16.77 1.34 8.50
C ILE A 30 17.56 0.02 8.49
N PHE A 31 16.98 -1.07 8.01
CA PHE A 31 17.69 -2.35 7.89
C PHE A 31 18.88 -2.29 6.95
N SER A 32 18.69 -1.66 5.79
CA SER A 32 19.74 -1.53 4.79
C SER A 32 20.93 -0.75 5.35
N LEU A 33 20.65 0.35 6.07
CA LEU A 33 21.68 1.18 6.71
C LEU A 33 22.35 0.48 7.89
N ALA A 34 21.59 -0.18 8.78
CA ALA A 34 22.16 -0.90 9.92
C ALA A 34 23.10 -2.04 9.47
N ARG A 35 22.72 -2.75 8.40
CA ARG A 35 23.57 -3.78 7.78
C ARG A 35 24.86 -3.18 7.20
N LEU A 36 24.78 -2.02 6.54
CA LEU A 36 25.94 -1.33 5.98
C LEU A 36 26.88 -0.79 7.06
N ALA A 37 26.33 -0.27 8.17
CA ALA A 37 27.09 0.39 9.22
C ALA A 37 27.63 -0.58 10.30
N ILE A 38 27.42 -1.90 10.16
CA ILE A 38 27.82 -2.94 11.15
C ILE A 38 27.33 -2.55 12.57
N ILE A 39 26.15 -1.95 12.68
CA ILE A 39 25.59 -1.54 13.97
C ILE A 39 25.04 -2.81 14.64
N PRO A 40 25.44 -3.15 15.88
CA PRO A 40 24.92 -4.31 16.57
C PRO A 40 23.40 -4.21 16.70
N TYR A 41 22.73 -5.28 16.29
CA TYR A 41 21.28 -5.38 16.26
C TYR A 41 20.71 -5.44 17.69
N GLY A 42 20.36 -4.28 18.26
CA GLY A 42 19.64 -4.22 19.54
C GLY A 42 18.15 -4.60 19.43
N GLU A 43 17.44 -4.59 20.55
CA GLU A 43 16.00 -4.91 20.67
C GLU A 43 15.09 -4.17 19.67
N PHE A 44 15.43 -2.92 19.34
CA PHE A 44 14.70 -2.12 18.35
C PHE A 44 14.73 -2.77 16.96
N VAL A 45 15.86 -3.35 16.56
CA VAL A 45 16.00 -4.06 15.29
C VAL A 45 15.15 -5.32 15.29
N PHE A 46 15.05 -6.04 16.40
CA PHE A 46 14.21 -7.24 16.50
C PHE A 46 12.72 -6.92 16.30
N PHE A 47 12.23 -5.84 16.91
CA PHE A 47 10.85 -5.38 16.73
C PHE A 47 10.58 -4.98 15.27
N VAL A 48 11.44 -4.15 14.68
CA VAL A 48 11.29 -3.72 13.28
C VAL A 48 11.44 -4.93 12.34
N ARG A 49 12.25 -5.94 12.70
CA ARG A 49 12.53 -7.11 11.86
C ARG A 49 11.34 -8.06 11.88
N SER A 50 10.69 -8.18 13.03
CA SER A 50 9.42 -8.85 13.16
C SER A 50 8.37 -8.16 12.28
N LEU A 51 8.26 -6.84 12.35
CA LEU A 51 7.31 -6.11 11.52
C LEU A 51 7.60 -6.23 10.01
N HIS A 52 8.88 -6.32 9.62
CA HIS A 52 9.31 -6.26 8.23
C HIS A 52 9.54 -7.62 7.55
N LEU A 53 10.08 -8.63 8.24
CA LEU A 53 10.43 -9.95 7.69
C LEU A 53 9.42 -11.05 8.01
N GLY A 54 8.47 -10.81 8.93
CA GLY A 54 7.43 -11.77 9.30
C GLY A 54 7.50 -12.05 10.80
N GLY A 55 6.79 -11.26 11.58
CA GLY A 55 6.81 -11.24 13.04
C GLY A 55 5.92 -12.33 13.63
N GLY A 56 5.96 -13.51 13.02
CA GLY A 56 4.96 -14.55 13.18
C GLY A 56 3.59 -14.13 12.66
N THR A 57 2.54 -14.73 13.22
CA THR A 57 1.15 -14.65 12.76
C THR A 57 0.64 -13.21 12.58
N TYR A 58 1.03 -12.27 13.45
CA TYR A 58 0.58 -10.88 13.34
C TYR A 58 1.17 -10.15 12.11
N GLY A 59 2.43 -10.43 11.77
CA GLY A 59 3.06 -9.88 10.57
C GLY A 59 2.41 -10.41 9.29
N ASP A 60 2.00 -11.68 9.30
CA ASP A 60 1.32 -12.31 8.16
C ASP A 60 -0.09 -11.76 7.96
N ILE A 61 -0.85 -11.55 9.04
CA ILE A 61 -2.17 -10.89 8.97
C ILE A 61 -2.03 -9.48 8.41
N TYR A 62 -1.06 -8.70 8.91
CA TYR A 62 -0.77 -7.36 8.39
C TYR A 62 -0.49 -7.37 6.89
N ARG A 63 0.38 -8.29 6.42
CA ARG A 63 0.71 -8.43 5.00
C ARG A 63 -0.48 -8.84 4.15
N LEU A 64 -1.34 -9.73 4.65
CA LEU A 64 -2.55 -10.15 3.96
C LEU A 64 -3.51 -8.98 3.79
N VAL A 65 -3.77 -8.23 4.86
CA VAL A 65 -4.63 -7.03 4.82
C VAL A 65 -4.05 -5.99 3.85
N LEU A 66 -2.74 -5.78 3.89
CA LEU A 66 -2.06 -4.87 2.98
C LEU A 66 -2.18 -5.32 1.52
N ALA A 67 -1.92 -6.60 1.23
CA ALA A 67 -2.01 -7.17 -0.11
C ALA A 67 -3.43 -7.05 -0.68
N VAL A 68 -4.45 -7.40 0.12
CA VAL A 68 -5.86 -7.24 -0.27
C VAL A 68 -6.19 -5.76 -0.51
N SER A 69 -5.72 -4.87 0.36
CA SER A 69 -5.96 -3.42 0.22
C SER A 69 -5.33 -2.86 -1.06
N VAL A 70 -4.10 -3.26 -1.39
CA VAL A 70 -3.40 -2.87 -2.63
C VAL A 70 -4.16 -3.40 -3.85
N LEU A 71 -4.58 -4.66 -3.84
CA LEU A 71 -5.35 -5.25 -4.94
C LEU A 71 -6.66 -4.50 -5.16
N LEU A 72 -7.44 -4.27 -4.11
CA LEU A 72 -8.69 -3.52 -4.19
C LEU A 72 -8.47 -2.07 -4.65
N HIS A 73 -7.39 -1.42 -4.20
CA HIS A 73 -7.05 -0.07 -4.65
C HIS A 73 -6.70 -0.05 -6.14
N GLY A 74 -5.92 -1.03 -6.63
CA GLY A 74 -5.62 -1.20 -8.05
C GLY A 74 -6.88 -1.44 -8.89
N LEU A 75 -7.75 -2.37 -8.47
CA LEU A 75 -9.01 -2.68 -9.16
C LEU A 75 -9.92 -1.45 -9.25
N THR A 76 -10.08 -0.71 -8.16
CA THR A 76 -10.89 0.52 -8.17
C THR A 76 -10.29 1.58 -9.08
N GLY A 77 -8.96 1.71 -9.13
CA GLY A 77 -8.26 2.59 -10.06
C GLY A 77 -8.50 2.22 -11.53
N ILE A 78 -8.43 0.93 -11.87
CA ILE A 78 -8.73 0.41 -13.22
C ILE A 78 -10.17 0.75 -13.61
N ILE A 79 -11.13 0.48 -12.73
CA ILE A 79 -12.56 0.77 -12.99
C ILE A 79 -12.77 2.27 -13.25
N ILE A 80 -12.17 3.14 -12.42
CA ILE A 80 -12.24 4.60 -12.62
C ILE A 80 -11.64 4.99 -13.98
N SER A 81 -10.48 4.44 -14.32
CA SER A 81 -9.78 4.71 -15.58
C SER A 81 -10.61 4.30 -16.80
N VAL A 82 -11.19 3.09 -16.79
CA VAL A 82 -12.07 2.61 -17.86
C VAL A 82 -13.30 3.52 -18.02
N ARG A 83 -13.94 3.91 -16.91
CA ARG A 83 -15.10 4.82 -16.95
C ARG A 83 -14.75 6.20 -17.49
N ILE A 84 -13.57 6.73 -17.15
CA ILE A 84 -13.09 8.01 -17.71
C ILE A 84 -12.89 7.90 -19.23
N ARG A 85 -12.18 6.86 -19.69
CA ARG A 85 -11.94 6.61 -21.12
C ARG A 85 -13.23 6.46 -21.92
N ALA A 86 -14.20 5.70 -21.38
CA ALA A 86 -15.50 5.52 -22.03
C ALA A 86 -16.26 6.85 -22.24
N ARG A 87 -16.17 7.78 -21.29
CA ARG A 87 -16.78 9.12 -21.46
C ARG A 87 -16.07 9.98 -22.49
N GLN A 88 -14.74 9.98 -22.48
CA GLN A 88 -13.96 10.73 -23.46
C GLN A 88 -14.24 10.24 -24.89
N ALA A 89 -14.37 8.93 -25.09
CA ALA A 89 -14.74 8.34 -26.36
C ALA A 89 -16.14 8.77 -26.84
N ARG A 90 -17.12 8.87 -25.94
CA ARG A 90 -18.46 9.38 -26.27
C ARG A 90 -18.44 10.86 -26.63
N LYS A 91 -17.70 11.69 -25.89
CA LYS A 91 -17.58 13.14 -26.16
C LYS A 91 -16.94 13.42 -27.52
N LYS A 92 -15.98 12.60 -27.97
CA LYS A 92 -15.34 12.75 -29.28
C LYS A 92 -16.26 12.42 -30.47
N ARG A 93 -17.35 11.68 -30.23
CA ARG A 93 -18.34 11.27 -31.26
C ARG A 93 -19.54 12.21 -31.35
N SER A 94 -19.64 13.19 -30.45
CA SER A 94 -20.65 14.25 -30.43
C SER A 94 -20.04 15.54 -30.94
#